data_AF-A0AAW0WY36-F1
#
_entry.id   AF-A0AAW0WY36-F1
#
_cell.length_a   1.000
_cell.length_b   1.000
_cell.length_c   1.000
_cell.angle_alpha   90.00
_cell.angle_beta   90.00
_cell.angle_gamma   90.00
#
_symmetry.space_group_name_H-M   'P 1'
#
loop_
_entity.id
_entity.type
_entity.pdbx_description
1 polymer ?
#
loop_
_entity_poly.entity_id
_entity_poly.type
_entity_poly.pdbx_seq_one_letter_code
_entity_poly.pdbx_strand_id
1 'polypeptide(L)'
;QVLVYVSEALQHNSSRDRRSKDLDTSEKALKFIKEKVTQENARNLKDILLTEVEEFAVQEWRKAYMTIHSPLVMPLTCKQIVEAAQAKGIEVTEETFNQVYRYNVDLKLLRNACQIPGCPHYLIPHRNFNQHLAVEREQGNFPHSLHLISYQFSDKDIETVMQEAVTGSHTGRQKRKNPPVPDDSSLNPLRNELETLLQEYKKDRK
;
A
#
# COMPACT_ATOMS: atom_id res chain seq x y z
N GLN A 1 25.48 -44.56 -24.70
CA GLN A 1 25.13 -45.31 -23.48
C GLN A 1 24.83 -44.39 -22.29
N VAL A 2 25.67 -43.41 -21.96
CA VAL A 2 25.41 -42.45 -20.86
C VAL A 2 24.09 -41.67 -21.04
N LEU A 3 23.82 -41.14 -22.24
CA LEU A 3 22.59 -40.38 -22.53
C LEU A 3 21.31 -41.20 -22.32
N VAL A 4 21.32 -42.46 -22.77
CA VAL A 4 20.19 -43.38 -22.62
C VAL A 4 19.95 -43.67 -21.14
N TYR A 5 21.01 -43.94 -20.38
CA TYR A 5 20.90 -44.16 -18.93
C TYR A 5 20.33 -42.94 -18.19
N VAL A 6 20.76 -41.73 -18.54
CA VAL A 6 20.23 -40.48 -17.94
C VAL A 6 18.76 -40.28 -18.28
N SER A 7 18.36 -40.52 -19.53
CA SER A 7 16.95 -40.45 -19.95
C SER A 7 16.08 -41.42 -19.15
N GLU A 8 16.51 -42.68 -19.02
CA GLU A 8 15.82 -43.70 -18.22
C GLU A 8 15.73 -43.33 -16.74
N ALA A 9 16.80 -42.76 -16.18
CA ALA A 9 16.81 -42.30 -14.79
C ALA A 9 15.84 -41.13 -14.54
N LEU A 10 15.61 -40.26 -15.53
CA LEU A 10 14.66 -39.15 -15.45
C LEU A 10 13.20 -39.59 -15.67
N GLN A 11 12.97 -40.72 -16.35
CA GLN A 11 11.62 -41.23 -16.63
C GLN A 11 11.09 -42.17 -15.54
N HIS A 12 11.97 -42.79 -14.76
CA HIS A 12 11.63 -43.90 -13.87
C HIS A 12 12.20 -43.73 -12.46
N ASN A 13 11.33 -43.90 -11.47
CA ASN A 13 11.66 -43.68 -10.06
C ASN A 13 12.49 -44.81 -9.43
N SER A 14 12.58 -45.99 -10.06
CA SER A 14 13.33 -47.14 -9.53
C SER A 14 14.25 -47.79 -10.58
N SER A 15 15.28 -48.49 -10.13
CA SER A 15 16.18 -49.25 -11.01
C SER A 15 15.55 -50.53 -11.55
N ARG A 16 14.51 -51.05 -10.89
CA ARG A 16 13.76 -52.23 -11.31
C ARG A 16 12.92 -51.94 -12.55
N ASP A 17 12.31 -50.76 -12.63
CA ASP A 17 11.48 -50.33 -13.76
C ASP A 17 12.31 -50.08 -15.04
N ARG A 18 13.61 -49.79 -14.87
CA ARG A 18 14.58 -49.55 -15.96
C ARG A 18 15.09 -50.83 -16.64
N ARG A 19 14.82 -52.02 -16.08
CA ARG A 19 15.40 -53.30 -16.55
C ARG A 19 14.56 -54.05 -17.58
N SER A 20 13.31 -53.64 -17.84
CA SER A 20 12.36 -54.44 -18.63
C SER A 20 11.93 -53.83 -19.97
N LYS A 21 12.66 -52.84 -20.50
CA LYS A 21 12.30 -52.16 -21.75
C LYS A 21 13.44 -52.15 -22.77
N ASP A 22 13.08 -52.17 -24.04
CA ASP A 22 14.00 -51.86 -25.13
C ASP A 22 14.52 -50.43 -24.97
N LEU A 23 15.85 -50.30 -24.97
CA LEU A 23 16.51 -49.03 -24.74
C LEU A 23 16.31 -48.08 -25.93
N ASP A 24 16.00 -46.83 -25.64
CA ASP A 24 15.89 -45.79 -26.65
C ASP A 24 17.23 -45.54 -27.37
N THR A 25 17.15 -45.00 -28.58
CA THR A 25 18.33 -44.54 -29.30
C THR A 25 18.92 -43.31 -28.60
N SER A 26 20.24 -43.12 -28.73
CA SER A 26 20.92 -41.96 -28.13
C SER A 26 20.34 -40.62 -28.60
N GLU A 27 19.80 -40.55 -29.82
CA GLU A 27 19.16 -39.36 -30.38
C GLU A 27 17.83 -39.05 -29.70
N LYS A 28 16.97 -40.06 -29.50
CA LYS A 28 15.70 -39.91 -28.76
C LYS A 28 15.95 -39.53 -27.30
N ALA A 29 16.90 -40.19 -26.65
CA ALA A 29 17.29 -39.89 -25.27
C ALA A 29 17.79 -38.44 -25.13
N LEU A 30 18.60 -37.96 -26.07
CA LEU A 30 19.07 -36.57 -26.08
C LEU A 30 17.92 -35.58 -26.26
N LYS A 31 16.97 -35.86 -27.16
CA LYS A 31 15.78 -35.02 -27.37
C LYS A 31 14.94 -34.94 -26.08
N PHE A 32 14.67 -36.08 -25.45
CA PHE A 32 13.92 -36.14 -24.20
C PHE A 32 14.61 -35.36 -23.06
N ILE A 33 15.92 -35.54 -22.88
CA ILE A 33 16.69 -34.82 -21.85
C ILE A 33 16.62 -33.31 -22.11
N LYS A 34 16.78 -32.85 -23.35
CA LYS A 34 16.68 -31.43 -23.71
C LYS A 34 15.29 -30.88 -23.37
N GLU A 35 14.23 -31.59 -23.74
CA GLU A 35 12.85 -31.19 -23.43
C GLU A 35 12.62 -31.09 -21.91
N LYS A 36 13.11 -32.06 -21.13
CA LYS A 36 13.00 -32.04 -19.66
C LYS A 36 13.76 -30.88 -19.03
N VAL A 37 15.01 -30.65 -19.44
CA VAL A 37 15.80 -29.51 -18.97
C VAL A 37 15.12 -28.19 -19.33
N THR A 38 14.56 -28.06 -20.54
CA THR A 38 13.80 -26.88 -20.93
C THR A 38 12.55 -26.69 -20.08
N GLN A 39 11.80 -27.75 -19.76
CA GLN A 39 10.61 -27.68 -18.90
C GLN A 39 10.96 -27.29 -17.46
N GLU A 40 12.00 -27.90 -16.88
CA GLU A 40 12.46 -27.57 -15.52
C GLU A 40 12.99 -26.15 -15.44
N ASN A 41 13.78 -25.71 -16.44
CA ASN A 41 14.24 -24.32 -16.52
C ASN A 41 13.08 -23.36 -16.69
N ALA A 42 12.09 -23.65 -17.55
CA ALA A 42 10.90 -22.82 -17.70
C ALA A 42 10.10 -22.70 -16.41
N ARG A 43 10.00 -23.78 -15.64
CA ARG A 43 9.36 -23.78 -14.32
C ARG A 43 10.17 -22.97 -13.31
N ASN A 44 11.48 -23.15 -13.21
CA ASN A 44 12.32 -22.38 -12.28
C ASN A 44 12.32 -20.89 -12.63
N LEU A 45 12.42 -20.54 -13.92
CA LEU A 45 12.30 -19.15 -14.38
C LEU A 45 10.93 -18.58 -14.03
N LYS A 46 9.84 -19.33 -14.25
CA LYS A 46 8.49 -18.84 -13.98
C LYS A 46 8.17 -18.76 -12.49
N ASP A 47 8.55 -19.74 -11.69
CA ASP A 47 8.15 -19.81 -10.28
C ASP A 47 9.08 -18.98 -9.38
N ILE A 48 10.36 -18.83 -9.73
CA ILE A 48 11.33 -18.07 -8.93
C ILE A 48 11.46 -16.64 -9.46
N LEU A 49 11.81 -16.43 -10.73
CA LEU A 49 12.02 -15.07 -11.23
C LEU A 49 10.74 -14.25 -11.26
N LEU A 50 9.58 -14.86 -11.56
CA LEU A 50 8.32 -14.10 -11.52
C LEU A 50 8.04 -13.60 -10.10
N THR A 51 8.21 -14.45 -9.10
CA THR A 51 8.01 -14.06 -7.70
C THR A 51 9.02 -12.99 -7.28
N GLU A 52 10.30 -13.13 -7.62
CA GLU A 52 11.32 -12.12 -7.34
C GLU A 52 11.01 -10.78 -8.04
N VAL A 53 10.56 -10.82 -9.29
CA VAL A 53 10.18 -9.62 -10.06
C VAL A 53 8.91 -8.97 -9.48
N GLU A 54 7.91 -9.76 -9.09
CA GLU A 54 6.70 -9.28 -8.44
C GLU A 54 7.03 -8.62 -7.10
N GLU A 55 7.83 -9.26 -6.25
CA GLU A 55 8.28 -8.71 -4.98
C GLU A 55 9.06 -7.41 -5.17
N PHE A 56 10.01 -7.38 -6.11
CA PHE A 56 10.77 -6.18 -6.45
C PHE A 56 9.86 -5.05 -6.95
N ALA A 57 8.93 -5.34 -7.86
CA ALA A 57 7.99 -4.35 -8.39
C ALA A 57 7.07 -3.79 -7.30
N VAL A 58 6.60 -4.64 -6.38
CA VAL A 58 5.79 -4.22 -5.23
C VAL A 58 6.61 -3.33 -4.28
N GLN A 59 7.88 -3.67 -4.01
CA GLN A 59 8.75 -2.87 -3.16
C GLN A 59 9.05 -1.49 -3.77
N GLU A 60 9.41 -1.44 -5.05
CA GLU A 60 9.66 -0.18 -5.74
C GLU A 60 8.40 0.69 -5.83
N TRP A 61 7.24 0.08 -6.12
CA TRP A 61 5.96 0.78 -6.08
C TRP A 61 5.66 1.33 -4.68
N ARG A 62 5.83 0.53 -3.62
CA ARG A 62 5.66 0.98 -2.23
C ARG A 62 6.56 2.15 -1.90
N LYS A 63 7.83 2.11 -2.29
CA LYS A 63 8.80 3.19 -2.07
C LYS A 63 8.39 4.48 -2.77
N ALA A 64 7.97 4.39 -4.03
CA ALA A 64 7.46 5.53 -4.79
C ALA A 64 6.17 6.10 -4.15
N TYR A 65 5.25 5.21 -3.74
CA TYR A 65 4.04 5.58 -3.03
C TYR A 65 4.36 6.36 -1.76
N MET A 66 5.23 5.81 -0.89
CA MET A 66 5.59 6.43 0.38
C MET A 66 6.30 7.76 0.19
N THR A 67 7.11 7.91 -0.85
CA THR A 67 7.74 9.20 -1.18
C THR A 67 6.71 10.26 -1.55
N ILE A 68 5.71 9.89 -2.37
CA ILE A 68 4.65 10.82 -2.77
C ILE A 68 3.75 11.18 -1.59
N HIS A 69 3.49 10.23 -0.69
CA HIS A 69 2.59 10.38 0.46
C HIS A 69 3.31 10.73 1.76
N SER A 70 4.61 11.04 1.70
CA SER A 70 5.36 11.55 2.85
C SER A 70 4.93 12.94 3.31
N PRO A 71 4.42 13.85 2.46
CA PRO A 71 3.92 15.13 2.93
C PRO A 71 2.62 14.98 3.73
N LEU A 72 2.50 15.80 4.78
CA LEU A 72 1.26 15.95 5.53
C LEU A 72 0.12 16.41 4.62
N VAL A 73 -1.01 15.70 4.67
CA VAL A 73 -2.24 16.11 3.99
C VAL A 73 -2.77 17.37 4.67
N MET A 74 -3.04 18.42 3.89
CA MET A 74 -3.61 19.66 4.45
C MET A 74 -5.14 19.66 4.33
N PRO A 75 -5.88 20.11 5.37
CA PRO A 75 -7.33 20.28 5.31
C PRO A 75 -7.70 21.29 4.21
N LEU A 76 -8.64 20.95 3.31
CA LEU A 76 -9.07 21.84 2.22
C LEU A 76 -10.57 22.08 2.25
N THR A 77 -10.97 23.35 2.12
CA THR A 77 -12.39 23.72 2.00
C THR A 77 -13.01 23.16 0.72
N CYS A 78 -14.34 23.05 0.70
CA CYS A 78 -15.10 22.66 -0.50
C CYS A 78 -14.70 23.51 -1.72
N LYS A 79 -14.64 24.83 -1.56
CA LYS A 79 -14.26 25.76 -2.63
C LYS A 79 -12.86 25.47 -3.19
N GLN A 80 -11.87 25.28 -2.31
CA GLN A 80 -10.50 24.94 -2.72
C GLN A 80 -10.44 23.60 -3.47
N ILE A 81 -11.22 22.61 -3.03
CA ILE A 81 -11.30 21.30 -3.70
C ILE A 81 -11.94 21.46 -5.08
N VAL A 82 -13.05 22.19 -5.20
CA VAL A 82 -13.73 22.45 -6.47
C VAL A 82 -12.78 23.14 -7.46
N GLU A 83 -12.12 24.22 -7.04
CA GLU A 83 -11.15 24.96 -7.86
C GLU A 83 -10.02 24.05 -8.34
N ALA A 84 -9.42 23.26 -7.44
CA ALA A 84 -8.32 22.35 -7.78
C ALA A 84 -8.77 21.17 -8.66
N ALA A 85 -9.99 20.66 -8.46
CA ALA A 85 -10.56 19.57 -9.25
C ALA A 85 -10.90 20.04 -10.67
N GLN A 86 -11.50 21.22 -10.82
CA GLN A 86 -11.79 21.84 -12.11
C GLN A 86 -10.51 22.11 -12.90
N ALA A 87 -9.44 22.57 -12.25
CA ALA A 87 -8.13 22.75 -12.88
C ALA A 87 -7.54 21.43 -13.45
N LYS A 88 -8.01 20.27 -12.97
CA LYS A 88 -7.66 18.95 -13.48
C LYS A 88 -8.66 18.37 -14.49
N GLY A 89 -9.66 19.16 -14.90
CA GLY A 89 -10.70 18.73 -15.82
C GLY A 89 -11.76 17.84 -15.19
N ILE A 90 -11.90 17.83 -13.85
CA ILE A 90 -12.99 17.13 -13.19
C ILE A 90 -14.21 18.04 -13.21
N GLU A 91 -15.31 17.54 -13.78
CA GLU A 91 -16.60 18.24 -13.81
C GLU A 91 -17.24 18.20 -12.42
N VAL A 92 -16.99 19.25 -11.65
CA VAL A 92 -17.59 19.44 -10.32
C VAL A 92 -17.82 20.93 -10.08
N THR A 93 -18.92 21.24 -9.41
CA THR A 93 -19.28 22.59 -8.94
C THR A 93 -19.61 22.52 -7.45
N GLU A 94 -19.82 23.66 -6.79
CA GLU A 94 -20.23 23.67 -5.38
C GLU A 94 -21.58 22.94 -5.18
N GLU A 95 -22.51 23.06 -6.15
CA GLU A 95 -23.83 22.42 -6.10
C GLU A 95 -23.76 20.90 -6.32
N THR A 96 -22.83 20.45 -7.15
CA THR A 96 -22.65 19.03 -7.49
C THR A 96 -21.62 18.32 -6.62
N PHE A 97 -20.92 19.05 -5.75
CA PHE A 97 -19.81 18.56 -4.94
C PHE A 97 -20.15 17.27 -4.17
N ASN A 98 -21.27 17.25 -3.47
CA ASN A 98 -21.70 16.10 -2.65
C ASN A 98 -22.12 14.87 -3.49
N GLN A 99 -22.31 15.02 -4.80
CA GLN A 99 -22.59 13.90 -5.71
C GLN A 99 -21.30 13.21 -6.16
N VAL A 100 -20.21 13.99 -6.27
CA VAL A 100 -18.89 13.52 -6.73
C VAL A 100 -18.02 13.06 -5.55
N TYR A 101 -18.02 13.83 -4.47
CA TYR A 101 -17.13 13.65 -3.33
C TYR A 101 -17.86 13.25 -2.05
N ARG A 102 -17.19 12.40 -1.27
CA ARG A 102 -17.57 12.08 0.11
C ARG A 102 -16.68 12.88 1.04
N TYR A 103 -17.17 14.00 1.53
CA TYR A 103 -16.38 14.97 2.28
C TYR A 103 -16.73 14.95 3.77
N ASN A 104 -15.70 14.99 4.62
CA ASN A 104 -15.85 15.24 6.04
C ASN A 104 -15.64 16.73 6.29
N VAL A 105 -16.73 17.45 6.57
CA VAL A 105 -16.72 18.91 6.74
C VAL A 105 -15.82 19.34 7.90
N ASP A 106 -15.87 18.60 9.02
CA ASP A 106 -15.10 18.95 10.22
C ASP A 106 -13.60 18.81 10.00
N LEU A 107 -13.18 17.70 9.40
CA LEU A 107 -11.77 17.44 9.14
C LEU A 107 -11.27 18.11 7.86
N LYS A 108 -12.18 18.59 7.03
CA LYS A 108 -11.95 19.08 5.66
C LYS A 108 -11.16 18.08 4.80
N LEU A 109 -11.57 16.81 4.90
CA LEU A 109 -10.94 15.68 4.20
C LEU A 109 -11.93 14.91 3.33
N LEU A 110 -11.45 14.46 2.17
CA LEU A 110 -12.14 13.57 1.25
C LEU A 110 -11.96 12.12 1.68
N ARG A 111 -13.07 11.37 1.70
CA ARG A 111 -13.12 9.94 2.02
C ARG A 111 -13.06 9.05 0.79
N ASN A 112 -13.14 9.62 -0.41
CA ASN A 112 -13.15 8.90 -1.67
C ASN A 112 -12.12 9.39 -2.70
N ALA A 113 -11.18 10.27 -2.32
CA ALA A 113 -10.12 10.76 -3.22
C ALA A 113 -8.90 11.20 -2.41
N CYS A 114 -7.71 11.20 -3.03
CA CYS A 114 -6.47 11.66 -2.40
C CYS A 114 -6.39 13.19 -2.43
N GLN A 115 -5.84 13.80 -1.38
CA GLN A 115 -5.61 15.25 -1.30
C GLN A 115 -4.13 15.64 -1.34
N ILE A 116 -3.24 14.72 -1.71
CA ILE A 116 -1.81 15.01 -1.91
C ILE A 116 -1.57 15.34 -3.39
N PRO A 117 -1.15 16.57 -3.75
CA PRO A 117 -1.03 17.00 -5.14
C PRO A 117 -0.14 16.13 -6.03
N GLY A 118 0.92 15.55 -5.47
CA GLY A 118 1.84 14.66 -6.18
C GLY A 118 1.27 13.26 -6.48
N CYS A 119 0.12 12.91 -5.92
CA CYS A 119 -0.49 11.59 -6.12
C CYS A 119 -1.16 11.50 -7.51
N PRO A 120 -0.94 10.41 -8.27
CA PRO A 120 -1.68 10.17 -9.51
C PRO A 120 -3.21 10.18 -9.33
N HIS A 121 -3.68 9.83 -8.13
CA HIS A 121 -5.11 9.83 -7.76
C HIS A 121 -5.55 11.12 -7.06
N TYR A 122 -4.75 12.19 -7.10
CA TYR A 122 -5.09 13.47 -6.50
C TYR A 122 -6.42 14.01 -7.05
N LEU A 123 -7.38 14.17 -6.14
CA LEU A 123 -8.77 14.57 -6.33
C LEU A 123 -9.60 13.67 -7.26
N ILE A 124 -9.10 12.51 -7.68
CA ILE A 124 -9.86 11.59 -8.53
C ILE A 124 -10.78 10.74 -7.64
N PRO A 125 -12.12 10.88 -7.74
CA PRO A 125 -13.05 10.13 -6.91
C PRO A 125 -13.02 8.63 -7.28
N HIS A 126 -12.86 7.78 -6.28
CA HIS A 126 -12.80 6.32 -6.46
C HIS A 126 -13.60 5.57 -5.39
N ARG A 127 -14.42 4.60 -5.81
CA ARG A 127 -15.24 3.80 -4.88
C ARG A 127 -14.40 2.94 -3.94
N ASN A 128 -13.26 2.45 -4.42
CA ASN A 128 -12.33 1.62 -3.64
C ASN A 128 -11.15 2.43 -3.11
N PHE A 129 -11.33 3.72 -2.81
CA PHE A 129 -10.26 4.56 -2.28
C PHE A 129 -9.58 3.98 -1.01
N ASN A 130 -10.31 3.18 -0.23
CA ASN A 130 -9.74 2.43 0.89
C ASN A 130 -8.57 1.50 0.50
N GLN A 131 -8.51 1.02 -0.74
CA GLN A 131 -7.39 0.21 -1.24
C GLN A 131 -6.14 1.05 -1.47
N HIS A 132 -6.30 2.29 -1.95
CA HIS A 132 -5.19 3.25 -2.08
C HIS A 132 -4.53 3.50 -0.72
N LEU A 133 -5.37 3.70 0.31
CA LEU A 133 -4.96 3.92 1.70
C LEU A 133 -4.47 2.66 2.44
N ALA A 134 -4.55 1.47 1.83
CA ALA A 134 -4.23 0.22 2.54
C ALA A 134 -2.75 0.14 2.95
N VAL A 135 -1.85 0.68 2.12
CA VAL A 135 -0.40 0.75 2.42
C VAL A 135 -0.12 1.67 3.61
N GLU A 136 -0.82 2.80 3.70
CA GLU A 136 -0.68 3.74 4.83
C GLU A 136 -1.15 3.14 6.16
N ARG A 137 -2.03 2.13 6.13
CA ARG A 137 -2.47 1.42 7.35
C ARG A 137 -1.42 0.46 7.91
N GLU A 138 -0.40 0.11 7.13
CA GLU A 138 0.79 -0.58 7.65
C GLU A 138 1.57 0.35 8.60
N GLN A 139 1.41 1.67 8.47
CA GLN A 139 1.89 2.66 9.42
C GLN A 139 0.81 2.94 10.48
N GLY A 140 1.19 2.89 11.76
CA GLY A 140 0.24 3.00 12.88
C GLY A 140 -0.55 4.32 12.92
N ASN A 141 -0.03 5.37 12.29
CA ASN A 141 -0.52 6.74 12.35
C ASN A 141 -1.17 7.16 11.02
N PHE A 142 -2.26 6.49 10.68
CA PHE A 142 -3.03 6.82 9.48
C PHE A 142 -3.48 8.30 9.48
N PRO A 143 -3.38 9.06 8.36
CA PRO A 143 -3.58 10.52 8.34
C PRO A 143 -4.92 10.95 8.95
N HIS A 144 -6.00 10.22 8.68
CA HIS A 144 -7.31 10.56 9.25
C HIS A 144 -7.36 10.53 10.79
N SER A 145 -6.56 9.68 11.43
CA SER A 145 -6.44 9.65 12.89
C SER A 145 -5.74 10.91 13.40
N LEU A 146 -4.65 11.32 12.76
CA LEU A 146 -3.93 12.56 13.11
C LEU A 146 -4.85 13.78 12.99
N HIS A 147 -5.55 13.90 11.86
CA HIS A 147 -6.53 14.97 11.65
C HIS A 147 -7.67 14.96 12.68
N LEU A 148 -8.22 13.79 13.00
CA LEU A 148 -9.29 13.66 13.97
C LEU A 148 -8.85 14.12 15.36
N ILE A 149 -7.64 13.75 15.77
CA ILE A 149 -7.09 14.08 17.09
C ILE A 149 -6.74 15.57 17.15
N SER A 150 -6.05 16.10 16.15
CA SER A 150 -5.77 17.55 16.05
C SER A 150 -7.06 18.39 16.05
N TYR A 151 -8.12 17.92 15.38
CA TYR A 151 -9.40 18.62 15.38
C TYR A 151 -10.10 18.56 16.75
N GLN A 152 -10.23 17.37 17.35
CA GLN A 152 -10.92 17.15 18.62
C GLN A 152 -10.25 17.88 19.79
N PHE A 153 -8.91 17.87 19.82
CA PHE A 153 -8.11 18.45 20.90
C PHE A 153 -7.48 19.78 20.50
N SER A 154 -8.04 20.48 19.51
CA SER A 154 -7.54 21.77 19.03
C SER A 154 -7.44 22.84 20.12
N ASP A 155 -8.23 22.76 21.20
CA ASP A 155 -8.19 23.71 22.32
C ASP A 155 -7.16 23.33 23.41
N LYS A 156 -6.44 22.23 23.25
CA LYS A 156 -5.43 21.73 24.20
C LYS A 156 -4.01 22.14 23.79
N ASP A 157 -3.07 21.92 24.71
CA ASP A 157 -1.64 22.02 24.45
C ASP A 157 -1.13 20.81 23.65
N ILE A 158 0.04 20.96 23.02
CA ILE A 158 0.60 19.95 22.14
C ILE A 158 0.94 18.64 22.87
N GLU A 159 1.36 18.68 24.14
CA GLU A 159 1.74 17.47 24.88
C GLU A 159 0.51 16.58 25.11
N THR A 160 -0.64 17.20 25.46
CA THR A 160 -1.92 16.49 25.56
C THR A 160 -2.30 15.84 24.23
N VAL A 161 -2.17 16.57 23.11
CA VAL A 161 -2.53 16.08 21.77
C VAL A 161 -1.63 14.92 21.34
N MET A 162 -0.33 15.02 21.62
CA MET A 162 0.66 13.97 21.36
C MET A 162 0.34 12.69 22.14
N GLN A 163 -0.03 12.81 23.41
CA GLN A 163 -0.41 11.67 24.23
C GLN A 163 -1.67 10.97 23.68
N GLU A 164 -2.65 11.71 23.19
CA GLU A 164 -3.86 11.16 22.55
C GLU A 164 -3.55 10.49 21.20
N ALA A 165 -2.70 11.09 20.37
CA ALA A 165 -2.24 10.51 19.09
C ALA A 165 -1.65 9.10 19.24
N VAL A 166 -1.02 8.89 20.38
CA VAL A 166 -0.27 7.70 20.73
C VAL A 166 -1.12 6.64 21.43
N THR A 167 -1.90 7.07 22.42
CA THR A 167 -2.64 6.16 23.30
C THR A 167 -4.03 5.85 22.76
N GLY A 168 -4.56 6.71 21.89
CA GLY A 168 -5.94 6.68 21.44
C GLY A 168 -6.20 5.77 20.24
N SER A 169 -7.11 4.82 20.39
CA SER A 169 -7.67 4.03 19.28
C SER A 169 -8.84 4.79 18.62
N HIS A 170 -8.58 5.94 18.00
CA HIS A 170 -9.63 6.79 17.41
C HIS A 170 -10.26 6.21 16.12
N THR A 171 -9.75 5.08 15.60
CA THR A 171 -10.31 4.36 14.45
C THR A 171 -11.16 3.16 14.88
N GLY A 172 -12.30 3.40 15.52
CA GLY A 172 -13.44 2.46 15.61
C GLY A 172 -13.20 1.05 16.20
N ARG A 173 -11.98 0.71 16.64
CA ARG A 173 -11.67 -0.59 17.26
C ARG A 173 -11.76 -0.45 18.77
N GLN A 174 -12.99 -0.43 19.29
CA GLN A 174 -13.34 -0.35 20.72
C GLN A 174 -12.73 -1.46 21.63
N LYS A 175 -11.88 -2.36 21.11
CA LYS A 175 -11.33 -3.51 21.84
C LYS A 175 -9.82 -3.70 21.68
N ARG A 176 -9.06 -2.65 21.36
CA ARG A 176 -7.60 -2.73 21.42
C ARG A 176 -7.15 -2.39 22.85
N LYS A 177 -6.25 -3.19 23.41
CA LYS A 177 -5.52 -2.80 24.62
C LYS A 177 -4.81 -1.49 24.32
N ASN A 178 -4.83 -0.54 25.27
CA ASN A 178 -4.06 0.69 25.15
C ASN A 178 -2.60 0.30 24.86
N PRO A 179 -2.02 0.80 23.76
CA PRO A 179 -0.61 0.56 23.49
C PRO A 179 0.22 1.13 24.66
N PRO A 180 1.36 0.53 24.99
CA PRO A 180 2.29 1.10 25.96
C PRO A 180 2.67 2.52 25.53
N VAL A 181 2.90 3.40 26.49
CA VAL A 181 3.40 4.75 26.23
C VAL A 181 4.73 4.61 25.46
N PRO A 182 4.82 5.07 24.20
CA PRO A 182 6.03 5.07 23.41
C PRO A 182 7.09 5.96 24.04
N ASP A 183 8.35 5.71 23.70
CA ASP A 183 9.43 6.62 24.04
C ASP A 183 9.31 7.97 23.29
N ASP A 184 9.90 9.03 23.84
CA ASP A 184 9.90 10.38 23.26
C ASP A 184 10.53 10.46 21.85
N SER A 185 11.45 9.55 21.50
CA SER A 185 12.09 9.54 20.17
C SER A 185 11.14 9.07 19.07
N SER A 186 10.14 8.25 19.39
CA SER A 186 9.08 7.83 18.46
C SER A 186 8.02 8.92 18.22
N LEU A 187 7.99 9.96 19.04
CA LEU A 187 6.99 11.04 19.02
C LEU A 187 7.43 12.26 18.22
N ASN A 188 8.73 12.51 18.15
CA ASN A 188 9.29 13.67 17.44
C ASN A 188 8.84 13.83 15.97
N PRO A 189 8.70 12.76 15.16
CA PRO A 189 8.24 12.91 13.78
C PRO A 189 6.80 13.46 13.67
N LEU A 190 5.92 13.10 14.61
CA LEU A 190 4.50 13.49 14.59
C LEU A 190 4.27 14.89 15.17
N ARG A 191 5.16 15.37 16.06
CA ARG A 191 4.99 16.64 16.77
C ARG A 191 4.79 17.80 15.79
N ASN A 192 5.68 17.93 14.82
CA ASN A 192 5.62 19.01 13.83
C ASN A 192 4.33 18.95 12.99
N GLU A 193 3.89 17.73 12.63
CA GLU A 193 2.67 17.52 11.87
C GLU A 193 1.42 17.91 12.69
N LEU A 194 1.34 17.45 13.94
CA LEU A 194 0.24 17.78 14.83
C LEU A 194 0.20 19.28 15.16
N GLU A 195 1.34 19.93 15.42
CA GLU A 195 1.40 21.37 15.64
C GLU A 195 0.88 22.14 14.42
N THR A 196 1.29 21.74 13.21
CA THR A 196 0.82 22.33 11.96
C THR A 196 -0.69 22.19 11.82
N LEU A 197 -1.23 20.98 12.02
CA LEU A 197 -2.67 20.73 11.94
C LEU A 197 -3.45 21.49 13.03
N LEU A 198 -2.94 21.57 14.25
CA LEU A 198 -3.57 22.31 15.35
C LEU A 198 -3.70 23.80 15.00
N GLN A 199 -2.65 24.39 14.44
CA GLN A 199 -2.68 25.79 14.01
C GLN A 199 -3.72 26.02 12.91
N GLU A 200 -3.82 25.11 11.93
CA GLU A 200 -4.86 25.22 10.90
C GLU A 200 -6.27 25.12 11.48
N TYR A 201 -6.56 24.09 12.28
CA TYR A 201 -7.90 23.92 12.86
C TYR A 201 -8.29 25.04 13.84
N LYS A 202 -7.31 25.68 14.51
CA LYS A 202 -7.55 26.86 15.36
C LYS A 202 -7.99 28.10 14.58
N LYS A 203 -7.52 28.28 13.35
CA LYS A 203 -7.91 29.44 12.51
C LYS A 203 -9.40 29.41 12.16
N ASP A 204 -9.96 28.21 12.01
CA ASP A 204 -11.35 28.02 11.61
C ASP A 204 -12.37 28.10 12.76
N ARG A 205 -11.92 28.03 14.02
CA ARG A 205 -12.79 28.08 15.21
C ARG A 205 -13.01 29.47 15.78
N LYS A 206 -12.34 30.49 15.24
CA LYS A 206 -12.51 31.91 15.63
C LYS A 206 -13.51 32.60 14.72
#